data_AF-A0A257I1Q6-F1
#
_entry.id   AF-A0A257I1Q6-F1
#
_cell.length_a   1.000
_cell.length_b   1.000
_cell.length_c   1.000
_cell.angle_alpha   90.00
_cell.angle_beta   90.00
_cell.angle_gamma   90.00
#
_symmetry.space_group_name_H-M   'P 1'
#
loop_
_entity.id
_entity.type
_entity.pdbx_description
1 polymer ?
#
loop_
_entity_poly.entity_id
_entity_poly.type
_entity_poly.pdbx_seq_one_letter_code
_entity_poly.pdbx_strand_id
1 'polypeptide(L)'
;MYFAIIDTEEVDMINEIMLFTVKPLFGIVLISITISFVYIIGLPIRIYSKLNEWWKAHSIISLVFVTVGIIFLALSLLPYFEIPIKSRIDGKEVVKNMPNELLLNSGWFILTFGLLHYYPKTLFNIISIK
;
A
#
# COMPACT_ATOMS: atom_id res chain seq x y z
N MET A 1 9.75 7.38 -8.74
CA MET A 1 9.66 8.85 -8.88
C MET A 1 9.38 9.57 -7.56
N TYR A 2 8.36 9.18 -6.77
CA TYR A 2 8.07 9.90 -5.51
C TYR A 2 9.16 9.71 -4.43
N PHE A 3 9.82 8.55 -4.39
CA PHE A 3 10.95 8.31 -3.48
C PHE A 3 12.11 9.27 -3.72
N ALA A 4 12.35 9.64 -4.98
CA ALA A 4 13.37 10.63 -5.35
C ALA A 4 13.04 12.04 -4.81
N ILE A 5 11.75 12.37 -4.68
CA ILE A 5 11.28 13.67 -4.18
C ILE A 5 11.34 13.71 -2.65
N ILE A 6 11.16 12.57 -1.99
CA ILE A 6 11.18 12.47 -0.52
C ILE A 6 12.61 12.42 0.03
N ASP A 7 13.57 12.05 -0.81
CA ASP A 7 14.98 11.91 -0.48
C ASP A 7 15.68 13.27 -0.40
N THR A 8 15.49 13.94 0.73
CA THR A 8 16.18 15.17 1.08
C THR A 8 17.39 14.80 1.95
N GLU A 9 18.61 14.91 1.40
CA GLU A 9 19.86 14.56 2.10
C GLU A 9 20.32 15.65 3.09
N GLU A 10 19.81 16.88 3.00
CA GLU A 10 20.18 17.98 3.89
C GLU A 10 19.10 18.27 4.94
N VAL A 11 19.48 18.23 6.22
CA VAL A 11 18.61 18.63 7.33
C VAL A 11 18.69 20.16 7.45
N ASP A 12 17.74 20.84 6.83
CA ASP A 12 17.50 22.27 7.03
C ASP A 12 16.08 22.52 7.54
N MET A 13 15.83 23.71 8.10
CA MET A 13 14.52 24.07 8.67
C MET A 13 13.38 23.95 7.65
N ILE A 14 13.65 24.13 6.35
CA ILE A 14 12.65 24.06 5.29
C ILE A 14 12.28 22.59 5.02
N ASN A 15 13.27 21.70 4.97
CA ASN A 15 13.11 20.26 4.78
C ASN A 15 12.42 19.61 5.98
N GLU A 16 12.69 20.08 7.20
CA GLU A 16 11.96 19.66 8.41
C GLU A 16 10.48 20.08 8.33
N ILE A 17 10.19 21.35 8.02
CA ILE A 17 8.80 21.82 7.83
C ILE A 17 8.11 21.00 6.74
N MET A 18 8.79 20.73 5.62
CA MET A 18 8.26 19.93 4.51
C MET A 18 7.98 18.47 4.94
N LEU A 19 8.84 17.88 5.76
CA LEU A 19 8.68 16.53 6.31
C LEU A 19 7.46 16.42 7.23
N PHE A 20 7.19 17.43 8.06
CA PHE A 20 6.08 17.39 9.02
C PHE A 20 4.74 17.88 8.47
N THR A 21 4.73 18.65 7.38
CA THR A 21 3.49 19.24 6.83
C THR A 21 3.14 18.71 5.44
N VAL A 22 4.03 18.87 4.46
CA VAL A 22 3.74 18.55 3.05
C VAL A 22 3.71 17.04 2.82
N LYS A 23 4.68 16.28 3.34
CA LYS A 23 4.76 14.83 3.13
C LYS A 23 3.54 14.08 3.71
N PRO A 24 3.06 14.37 4.93
CA PRO A 24 1.84 13.74 5.46
C PRO A 24 0.58 14.10 4.68
N LEU A 25 0.42 15.36 4.28
CA LEU A 25 -0.73 15.79 3.46
C LEU A 25 -0.76 15.05 2.11
N PHE A 26 0.40 14.93 1.46
CA PHE A 26 0.52 14.14 0.23
C PHE A 26 0.18 12.67 0.46
N GLY A 27 0.64 12.09 1.57
CA GLY A 27 0.28 10.73 1.98
C GLY A 27 -1.24 10.54 2.14
N ILE A 28 -1.93 11.47 2.81
CA ILE A 28 -3.39 11.43 2.98
C ILE A 28 -4.11 11.47 1.63
N VAL A 29 -3.66 12.33 0.71
CA VAL A 29 -4.24 12.41 -0.64
C VAL A 29 -4.06 11.09 -1.38
N LEU A 30 -2.85 10.51 -1.37
CA LEU A 30 -2.58 9.23 -2.02
C LEU A 30 -3.39 8.07 -1.42
N ILE A 31 -3.50 8.01 -0.09
CA ILE A 31 -4.33 7.02 0.60
C ILE A 31 -5.80 7.17 0.16
N SER A 32 -6.32 8.40 0.14
CA SER A 32 -7.71 8.67 -0.25
C SER A 32 -8.00 8.25 -1.70
N ILE A 33 -7.07 8.53 -2.62
CA ILE A 33 -7.15 8.08 -4.02
C ILE A 33 -7.14 6.56 -4.08
N THR A 34 -6.22 5.91 -3.37
CA THR A 34 -6.10 4.45 -3.35
C THR A 34 -7.38 3.80 -2.85
N ILE A 35 -7.91 4.25 -1.71
CA ILE A 35 -9.15 3.72 -1.14
C ILE A 35 -10.31 3.90 -2.13
N SER A 36 -10.43 5.06 -2.76
CA SER A 36 -11.48 5.33 -3.75
C SER A 36 -11.39 4.38 -4.94
N PHE A 37 -10.18 4.18 -5.48
CA PHE A 37 -9.94 3.29 -6.60
C PHE A 37 -10.23 1.83 -6.26
N VAL A 38 -9.71 1.35 -5.13
CA VAL A 38 -9.96 0.00 -4.61
C VAL A 38 -11.44 -0.24 -4.32
N TYR A 39 -12.14 0.76 -3.80
CA TYR A 39 -13.59 0.71 -3.57
C TYR A 39 -14.36 0.53 -4.87
N ILE A 40 -14.01 1.29 -5.92
CA ILE A 40 -14.66 1.19 -7.24
C ILE A 40 -14.43 -0.20 -7.83
N ILE A 41 -13.21 -0.73 -7.76
CA ILE A 41 -12.88 -2.07 -8.26
C ILE A 41 -13.62 -3.15 -7.47
N GLY A 42 -13.77 -2.97 -6.15
CA GLY A 42 -14.50 -3.91 -5.29
C GLY A 42 -16.01 -3.74 -5.29
N LEU A 43 -16.54 -2.72 -5.97
CA LEU A 43 -17.97 -2.43 -6.02
C LEU A 43 -18.82 -3.61 -6.55
N PRO A 44 -18.39 -4.39 -7.56
CA PRO A 44 -19.13 -5.59 -7.98
C PRO A 44 -19.35 -6.59 -6.84
N ILE A 45 -18.39 -6.73 -5.92
CA ILE A 45 -18.52 -7.61 -4.75
C ILE A 45 -19.68 -7.15 -3.86
N ARG A 46 -19.93 -5.83 -3.78
CA ARG A 46 -21.00 -5.26 -2.95
C ARG A 46 -22.36 -5.31 -3.61
N ILE A 47 -22.43 -5.08 -4.92
CA ILE A 47 -23.68 -5.00 -5.69
C ILE A 47 -24.28 -6.38 -5.96
N TYR A 48 -23.46 -7.35 -6.38
CA TYR A 48 -23.96 -8.68 -6.71
C TYR A 48 -24.13 -9.53 -5.44
N SER A 49 -25.37 -9.75 -5.01
CA SER A 49 -25.71 -10.47 -3.77
C SER A 49 -24.99 -11.82 -3.63
N LYS A 50 -24.98 -12.63 -4.70
CA LYS A 50 -24.30 -13.94 -4.71
C LYS A 50 -22.79 -13.82 -4.48
N LEU A 51 -22.14 -12.82 -5.08
CA LEU A 51 -20.71 -12.57 -4.90
C LEU A 51 -20.42 -12.04 -3.50
N ASN A 52 -21.28 -11.14 -3.00
CA ASN A 52 -21.20 -10.60 -1.64
C ASN A 52 -21.30 -11.71 -0.58
N GLU A 53 -22.30 -12.59 -0.69
CA GLU A 53 -22.50 -13.72 0.22
C GLU A 53 -21.32 -14.69 0.17
N TRP A 54 -20.85 -15.01 -1.03
CA TRP A 54 -19.67 -15.86 -1.20
C TRP A 54 -18.43 -15.22 -0.55
N TRP A 55 -18.21 -13.92 -0.75
CA TRP A 55 -17.08 -13.21 -0.18
C TRP A 55 -17.13 -13.16 1.35
N LYS A 56 -18.30 -12.87 1.91
CA LYS A 56 -18.55 -12.91 3.37
C LYS A 56 -18.38 -14.32 3.93
N ALA A 57 -18.72 -15.36 3.17
CA ALA A 57 -18.52 -16.74 3.59
C ALA A 57 -17.04 -17.13 3.68
N HIS A 58 -16.19 -16.53 2.84
CA HIS A 58 -14.77 -16.83 2.70
C HIS A 58 -13.88 -15.64 3.10
N SER A 59 -14.13 -15.05 4.27
CA SER A 59 -13.35 -13.91 4.79
C SER A 59 -11.84 -14.19 4.91
N ILE A 60 -11.44 -15.47 4.95
CA ILE A 60 -10.05 -15.90 4.89
C ILE A 60 -9.32 -15.44 3.63
N ILE A 61 -10.02 -15.27 2.50
CA ILE A 61 -9.44 -14.79 1.24
C ILE A 61 -8.90 -13.37 1.41
N SER A 62 -9.64 -12.51 2.12
CA SER A 62 -9.19 -11.16 2.44
C SER A 62 -7.94 -11.18 3.32
N LEU A 63 -7.84 -12.13 4.27
CA LEU A 63 -6.62 -12.30 5.08
C LEU A 63 -5.43 -12.76 4.21
N VAL A 64 -5.66 -13.68 3.27
CA VAL A 64 -4.63 -14.09 2.30
C VAL A 64 -4.14 -12.91 1.51
N PHE A 65 -5.02 -12.03 1.02
CA PHE A 65 -4.61 -10.79 0.36
C PHE A 65 -3.80 -9.87 1.26
N VAL A 66 -4.21 -9.67 2.52
CA VAL A 66 -3.42 -8.89 3.49
C VAL A 66 -2.01 -9.48 3.63
N THR A 67 -1.90 -10.80 3.80
CA THR A 67 -0.60 -11.47 3.93
C THR A 67 0.25 -11.33 2.66
N VAL A 68 -0.32 -11.56 1.48
CA VAL A 68 0.39 -11.42 0.20
C VAL A 68 0.84 -9.97 -0.03
N GLY A 69 -0.02 -9.01 0.29
CA GLY A 69 0.31 -7.58 0.20
C GLY A 69 1.48 -7.20 1.10
N ILE A 70 1.50 -7.66 2.35
CA ILE A 70 2.62 -7.46 3.28
C ILE A 70 3.90 -8.10 2.74
N ILE A 71 3.83 -9.32 2.20
CA ILE A 71 4.99 -10.00 1.61
C ILE A 71 5.54 -9.17 0.44
N PHE A 72 4.69 -8.67 -0.44
CA PHE A 72 5.13 -7.86 -1.59
C PHE A 72 5.78 -6.54 -1.15
N LEU A 73 5.20 -5.87 -0.14
CA LEU A 73 5.81 -4.68 0.46
C LEU A 73 7.17 -5.00 1.08
N ALA A 74 7.29 -6.09 1.83
CA ALA A 74 8.55 -6.52 2.44
C ALA A 74 9.61 -6.86 1.37
N LEU A 75 9.23 -7.61 0.33
CA LEU A 75 10.12 -7.96 -0.79
C LEU A 75 10.59 -6.71 -1.54
N SER A 76 9.74 -5.69 -1.69
CA SER A 76 10.10 -4.45 -2.38
C SER A 76 11.26 -3.68 -1.71
N LEU A 77 11.47 -3.90 -0.40
CA LEU A 77 12.50 -3.26 0.42
C LEU A 77 13.79 -4.09 0.53
N LEU A 78 13.82 -5.30 0.00
CA LEU A 78 15.03 -6.13 0.04
C LEU A 78 16.01 -5.68 -1.05
N PRO A 79 17.32 -5.63 -0.76
CA PRO A 79 18.35 -5.16 -1.70
C PRO A 79 18.34 -5.87 -3.06
N TYR A 80 17.95 -7.15 -3.09
CA TYR A 80 17.88 -7.94 -4.32
C TYR A 80 16.79 -7.47 -5.30
N PHE A 81 15.74 -6.82 -4.80
CA PHE A 81 14.62 -6.35 -5.62
C PHE A 81 14.70 -4.86 -5.94
N GLU A 82 15.62 -4.13 -5.31
CA GLU A 82 15.82 -2.71 -5.59
C GLU A 82 16.21 -2.48 -7.07
N ILE A 83 15.72 -1.39 -7.63
CA ILE A 83 15.98 -1.00 -9.02
C ILE A 83 16.91 0.22 -9.00
N PRO A 84 18.01 0.21 -9.76
CA PRO A 84 18.89 1.37 -9.87
C PRO A 84 18.20 2.46 -10.71
N ILE A 85 18.06 3.65 -10.12
CA ILE A 85 17.52 4.83 -10.79
C ILE A 85 18.64 5.87 -10.89
N LYS A 86 18.85 6.37 -12.11
CA LYS A 86 19.76 7.48 -12.36
C LYS A 86 19.07 8.77 -11.98
N SER A 87 19.59 9.46 -10.99
CA SER A 87 19.17 10.81 -10.60
C SER A 87 20.30 11.78 -10.87
N ARG A 88 19.97 13.05 -11.11
CA ARG A 88 20.95 14.12 -11.24
C ARG A 88 20.85 15.01 -10.02
N ILE A 89 21.81 14.89 -9.11
CA ILE A 89 21.91 15.67 -7.89
C ILE A 89 23.13 16.59 -8.06
N ASP A 90 22.93 17.91 -7.93
CA ASP A 90 23.98 18.93 -8.09
C ASP A 90 24.78 18.82 -9.41
N GLY A 91 24.08 18.48 -10.49
CA GLY A 91 24.67 18.35 -11.82
C GLY A 91 25.46 17.06 -12.07
N LYS A 92 25.70 16.23 -11.03
CA LYS A 92 26.34 14.91 -11.12
C LYS A 92 25.30 13.81 -11.28
N GLU A 93 25.60 12.81 -12.10
CA GLU A 93 24.79 11.59 -12.15
C GLU A 93 25.09 10.73 -10.93
N VAL A 94 24.05 10.47 -10.13
CA VAL A 94 24.09 9.57 -8.97
C VAL A 94 23.16 8.40 -9.27
N VAL A 95 23.65 7.18 -9.08
CA VAL A 95 22.82 5.97 -9.16
C VAL A 95 22.32 5.68 -7.76
N LYS A 96 21.01 5.80 -7.55
CA LYS A 96 20.37 5.44 -6.29
C LYS A 96 19.54 4.18 -6.48
N ASN A 97 19.69 3.23 -5.57
CA ASN A 97 18.81 2.07 -5.51
C ASN A 97 17.50 2.49 -4.83
N MET A 98 16.38 2.22 -5.49
CA MET A 98 15.05 2.47 -4.94
C MET A 98 14.28 1.17 -4.80
N PRO A 99 13.34 1.08 -3.83
CA PRO A 99 12.44 -0.05 -3.73
C PRO A 99 11.76 -0.36 -5.07
N ASN A 100 11.53 -1.64 -5.33
CA ASN A 100 10.85 -2.06 -6.54
C ASN A 100 9.43 -1.46 -6.60
N GLU A 101 9.21 -0.45 -7.44
CA GLU A 101 7.94 0.26 -7.48
C GLU A 101 6.78 -0.66 -7.86
N LEU A 102 7.02 -1.68 -8.69
CA LEU A 102 6.00 -2.63 -9.08
C LEU A 102 5.58 -3.51 -7.89
N LEU A 103 6.52 -4.07 -7.13
CA LEU A 103 6.22 -4.84 -5.92
C LEU A 103 5.56 -3.98 -4.85
N LEU A 104 6.05 -2.75 -4.68
CA LEU A 104 5.50 -1.83 -3.68
C LEU A 104 4.06 -1.44 -4.01
N ASN A 105 3.79 -0.99 -5.24
CA ASN A 105 2.46 -0.55 -5.65
C ASN A 105 1.47 -1.71 -5.68
N SER A 106 1.88 -2.88 -6.18
CA SER A 106 1.03 -4.08 -6.17
C SER A 106 0.78 -4.59 -4.75
N GLY A 107 1.80 -4.60 -3.88
CA GLY A 107 1.67 -4.95 -2.47
C GLY A 107 0.71 -4.01 -1.74
N TRP A 108 0.85 -2.70 -1.94
CA TRP A 108 -0.04 -1.68 -1.37
C TRP A 108 -1.49 -1.86 -1.85
N PHE A 109 -1.69 -2.10 -3.15
CA PHE A 109 -3.02 -2.33 -3.72
C PHE A 109 -3.67 -3.60 -3.15
N ILE A 110 -2.96 -4.74 -3.16
CA ILE A 110 -3.46 -6.02 -2.65
C ILE A 110 -3.79 -5.92 -1.15
N LEU A 111 -2.90 -5.30 -0.36
CA LEU A 111 -3.12 -5.05 1.06
C LEU A 111 -4.38 -4.21 1.29
N THR A 112 -4.49 -3.07 0.60
CA THR A 112 -5.64 -2.16 0.74
C THR A 112 -6.93 -2.85 0.32
N PHE A 113 -6.91 -3.62 -0.77
CA PHE A 113 -8.06 -4.38 -1.24
C PHE A 113 -8.51 -5.44 -0.23
N GLY A 114 -7.56 -6.22 0.31
CA GLY A 114 -7.83 -7.21 1.34
C GLY A 114 -8.44 -6.59 2.61
N LEU A 115 -7.87 -5.49 3.10
CA LEU A 115 -8.38 -4.77 4.28
C LEU A 115 -9.78 -4.19 4.04
N LEU A 116 -10.01 -3.52 2.91
CA LEU A 116 -11.30 -2.86 2.63
C LEU A 116 -12.45 -3.86 2.42
N HIS A 117 -12.12 -5.09 1.98
CA HIS A 117 -13.07 -6.16 1.75
C HIS A 117 -12.96 -7.28 2.79
N TYR A 118 -12.42 -6.99 3.97
CA TYR A 118 -12.47 -7.90 5.10
C TYR A 118 -13.81 -7.76 5.82
N TYR A 119 -14.67 -8.77 5.68
CA TYR A 119 -15.93 -8.87 6.41
C TYR A 119 -15.79 -9.95 7.48
N PRO A 120 -15.31 -9.63 8.69
CA PRO A 120 -15.27 -10.62 9.75
C PRO A 120 -16.71 -11.08 10.00
N LYS A 121 -17.00 -12.37 9.81
CA LYS A 121 -18.09 -13.00 10.56
C LYS A 121 -17.73 -12.75 12.02
N THR A 122 -18.62 -12.08 12.76
CA THR A 122 -18.45 -11.69 14.16
C THR A 122 -17.46 -12.61 14.87
N LEU A 123 -16.34 -12.07 15.36
CA LEU A 123 -15.33 -12.79 16.16
C LEU A 123 -15.97 -13.64 17.28
N PHE A 124 -17.15 -13.21 17.77
CA PHE A 124 -17.98 -13.92 18.74
C PHE A 124 -18.44 -15.32 18.30
N ASN A 125 -18.63 -15.62 17.02
CA ASN A 125 -19.07 -16.95 16.58
C ASN A 125 -17.92 -17.97 16.52
N ILE A 126 -16.67 -17.52 16.50
CA ILE A 126 -15.48 -18.39 16.53
C ILE A 126 -15.14 -18.78 17.97
N ILE A 127 -15.41 -17.90 18.94
CA ILE A 127 -15.19 -18.16 20.38
C ILE A 127 -16.38 -18.92 21.00
N SER A 128 -17.56 -18.90 20.38
CA SER A 128 -18.77 -19.58 20.86
C SER A 128 -18.83 -21.10 20.58
N ILE A 129 -17.77 -21.71 20.04
CA ILE A 129 -17.67 -23.17 19.92
C ILE A 129 -16.60 -23.68 20.90
N LYS A 130 -16.92 -23.59 22.19
CA LYS A 130 -16.76 -24.66 23.20
C LYS A 130 -17.11 -24.13 24.58
#